data_AF-A0A0A0BKV5-F1
#
_entry.id   AF-A0A0A0BKV5-F1
#
_cell.length_a   1.000
_cell.length_b   1.000
_cell.length_c   1.000
_cell.angle_alpha   90.00
_cell.angle_beta   90.00
_cell.angle_gamma   90.00
#
_symmetry.space_group_name_H-M   'P 1'
#
loop_
_entity.id
_entity.type
_entity.pdbx_description
1 polymer ?
#
loop_
_entity_poly.entity_id
_entity_poly.type
_entity_poly.pdbx_seq_one_letter_code
_entity_poly.pdbx_strand_id
1 'polypeptide(L)'
;LGLAPSTVGRVLTRHRVPLLRECDPLTGHVIRARRQSAERYEHPHPGSLVHIDVKKLGRIPDGGGWRAHGREASRTYQRKKALIGYDYGLIAIEG
;
A
#
# COMPACT_ATOMS: atom_id res chain seq x y z
N LEU A 1 5.04 26.09 -14.78
CA LEU A 1 5.05 27.22 -13.82
C LEU A 1 6.45 27.76 -13.51
N GLY A 2 7.55 27.01 -13.66
CA GLY A 2 8.91 27.59 -13.59
C GLY A 2 9.32 28.20 -12.24
N LEU A 3 8.53 27.99 -11.18
CA LEU A 3 8.79 28.51 -9.84
C LEU A 3 9.69 27.57 -9.05
N ALA A 4 10.52 28.15 -8.18
CA ALA A 4 11.30 27.38 -7.22
C ALA A 4 10.36 26.60 -6.26
N PRO A 5 10.68 25.34 -5.92
CA PRO A 5 9.86 24.53 -5.00
C PRO A 5 9.63 25.18 -3.62
N SER A 6 10.60 25.94 -3.13
CA SER A 6 10.52 26.70 -1.87
C SER A 6 9.45 27.79 -1.91
N THR A 7 9.28 28.45 -3.06
CA THR A 7 8.24 29.47 -3.28
C THR A 7 6.86 28.83 -3.30
N VAL A 8 6.71 27.72 -4.01
CA VAL A 8 5.45 26.95 -4.05
C VAL A 8 5.08 26.49 -2.64
N GLY A 9 6.02 25.91 -1.90
CA GLY A 9 5.79 25.49 -0.51
C GLY A 9 5.35 26.65 0.40
N ARG A 10 6.01 27.81 0.31
CA ARG A 10 5.68 28.99 1.13
C ARG A 10 4.29 29.54 0.84
N VAL A 11 3.87 29.57 -0.44
CA VAL A 11 2.51 29.99 -0.82
C VAL A 11 1.47 29.01 -0.26
N LEU A 12 1.69 27.70 -0.42
CA LEU A 12 0.77 26.68 0.11
C LEU A 12 0.63 26.80 1.63
N THR A 13 1.73 26.97 2.37
CA THR A 13 1.70 27.22 3.83
C THR A 13 0.92 28.49 4.19
N ARG A 14 1.13 29.60 3.47
CA ARG A 14 0.42 30.87 3.72
C ARG A 14 -1.09 30.73 3.57
N HIS A 15 -1.54 29.95 2.59
CA HIS A 15 -2.95 29.71 2.33
C HIS A 15 -3.52 28.50 3.08
N ARG A 16 -2.74 27.87 3.97
CA ARG A 16 -3.12 26.65 4.71
C ARG A 16 -3.59 25.52 3.80
N VAL A 17 -2.97 25.42 2.62
CA VAL A 17 -3.22 24.37 1.64
C VAL A 17 -2.20 23.24 1.86
N PRO A 18 -2.64 21.98 1.96
CA PRO A 18 -1.74 20.82 2.08
C PRO A 18 -0.84 20.68 0.85
N LEU A 19 0.35 20.11 1.05
CA LEU A 19 1.22 19.74 -0.05
C LEU A 19 0.63 18.54 -0.80
N LEU A 20 0.93 18.42 -2.10
CA LEU A 20 0.42 17.29 -2.91
C LEU A 20 0.80 15.91 -2.32
N ARG A 21 1.98 15.78 -1.70
CA ARG A 21 2.41 14.54 -1.01
C ARG A 21 1.59 14.22 0.25
N GLU A 22 0.88 15.21 0.78
CA GLU A 22 0.00 15.08 1.93
C GLU A 22 -1.43 14.78 1.49
N CYS A 23 -1.70 14.75 0.19
CA CYS A 23 -2.99 14.42 -0.39
C CYS A 23 -2.97 13.05 -1.04
N ASP A 24 -4.10 12.35 -0.96
CA ASP A 24 -4.34 11.13 -1.69
C ASP A 24 -4.39 11.47 -3.20
N PRO A 25 -3.57 10.81 -4.04
CA PRO A 25 -3.43 11.20 -5.43
C PRO A 25 -4.67 10.91 -6.29
N LEU A 26 -5.59 10.07 -5.81
CA LEU A 26 -6.83 9.72 -6.53
C LEU A 26 -7.96 10.69 -6.21
N THR A 27 -8.03 11.17 -4.96
CA THR A 27 -9.17 11.94 -4.44
C THR A 27 -8.84 13.40 -4.12
N GLY A 28 -7.55 13.75 -4.02
CA GLY A 28 -7.10 15.09 -3.63
C GLY A 28 -7.34 15.43 -2.16
N HIS A 29 -7.94 14.53 -1.38
CA HIS A 29 -8.15 14.71 0.04
C HIS A 29 -6.84 14.58 0.81
N VAL A 30 -6.67 15.39 1.85
CA VAL A 30 -5.55 15.21 2.79
C VAL A 30 -5.57 13.77 3.30
N ILE A 31 -4.45 13.07 3.15
CA ILE A 31 -4.21 11.77 3.73
C ILE A 31 -4.29 11.95 5.25
N ARG A 32 -5.47 11.71 5.82
CA ARG A 32 -5.71 11.71 7.27
C ARG A 32 -5.16 10.44 7.92
N ALA A 33 -4.05 9.91 7.41
CA ALA A 33 -3.40 8.73 7.97
C ALA A 33 -2.74 9.08 9.30
N ARG A 34 -3.55 9.32 10.33
CA ARG A 34 -3.24 8.75 11.63
C ARG A 34 -3.23 7.24 11.39
N ARG A 35 -2.17 6.53 11.77
CA ARG A 35 -2.06 5.06 11.58
C ARG A 35 -3.22 4.25 12.18
N GLN A 36 -4.15 4.90 12.86
CA GLN A 36 -5.38 4.38 13.41
C GLN A 36 -6.29 5.60 13.57
N SER A 37 -7.55 5.53 13.13
CA SER A 37 -8.57 6.15 13.98
C SER A 37 -8.34 5.55 15.37
N ALA A 38 -8.12 6.37 16.39
CA ALA A 38 -8.04 5.83 17.76
C ALA A 38 -9.37 5.24 18.23
N GLU A 39 -10.39 5.24 17.37
CA GLU A 39 -11.61 4.47 17.53
C GLU A 39 -11.25 2.99 17.46
N ARG A 40 -11.32 2.35 18.62
CA ARG A 40 -11.20 0.91 18.75
C ARG A 40 -12.49 0.30 18.23
N TYR A 41 -12.37 -0.57 17.23
CA TYR A 41 -13.49 -1.36 16.72
C TYR A 41 -13.81 -2.45 17.77
N GLU A 42 -14.76 -2.14 18.64
CA GLU A 42 -15.30 -3.04 19.66
C GLU A 42 -16.78 -3.22 19.40
N HIS A 43 -17.25 -4.46 19.44
CA HIS A 43 -18.67 -4.74 19.34
C HIS A 43 -19.12 -5.65 20.49
N PRO A 44 -20.37 -5.49 20.95
CA PRO A 44 -20.84 -6.11 22.19
C PRO A 44 -21.13 -7.61 22.06
N HIS A 45 -21.20 -8.16 20.86
CA HIS A 45 -21.54 -9.57 20.62
C HIS A 45 -20.58 -10.24 19.64
N PRO A 46 -20.16 -11.49 19.89
CA PRO A 46 -19.36 -12.26 18.93
C PRO A 46 -20.03 -12.35 17.56
N GLY A 47 -19.25 -12.32 16.49
CA GLY A 47 -19.70 -12.39 15.09
C GLY A 47 -20.17 -11.05 14.52
N SER A 48 -19.79 -9.93 15.13
CA SER A 48 -20.16 -8.58 14.64
C SER A 48 -18.99 -7.75 14.18
N LEU A 49 -17.80 -8.34 14.19
CA LEU A 49 -16.60 -7.79 13.62
C LEU A 49 -16.02 -8.78 12.62
N VAL A 50 -15.75 -8.28 11.42
CA VAL A 50 -14.95 -9.02 10.43
C VAL A 50 -13.59 -8.35 10.33
N HIS A 51 -12.54 -9.09 10.68
CA HIS A 51 -11.18 -8.69 10.37
C HIS A 51 -10.80 -9.18 8.99
N ILE A 52 -10.63 -8.24 8.06
CA ILE A 52 -10.21 -8.53 6.68
C ILE A 52 -8.76 -8.10 6.49
N ASP A 53 -7.91 -9.05 6.11
CA ASP A 53 -6.54 -8.79 5.71
C ASP A 53 -6.36 -9.09 4.21
N VAL A 54 -5.92 -8.08 3.46
CA VAL A 54 -5.59 -8.22 2.03
C VAL A 54 -4.09 -8.12 1.86
N LYS A 55 -3.48 -9.18 1.33
CA LYS A 55 -2.04 -9.22 1.03
C LYS A 55 -1.80 -9.22 -0.47
N LYS A 56 -0.90 -8.35 -0.91
CA LYS A 56 -0.34 -8.33 -2.27
C LYS A 56 1.00 -9.06 -2.25
N LEU A 57 1.09 -10.20 -2.93
CA LEU A 57 2.29 -11.04 -2.98
C LEU A 57 2.82 -11.12 -4.41
N GLY A 58 4.14 -11.30 -4.57
CA GLY A 58 4.72 -11.55 -5.88
C GLY A 58 4.21 -12.89 -6.42
N ARG A 59 3.76 -12.89 -7.68
CA ARG A 59 3.24 -14.09 -8.34
C ARG A 59 4.30 -15.19 -8.37
N ILE A 60 3.87 -16.44 -8.13
CA ILE A 60 4.73 -17.61 -8.33
C ILE A 60 4.72 -17.94 -9.83
N PRO A 61 5.88 -17.99 -10.51
CA PRO A 61 5.91 -18.36 -11.92
C PRO A 61 5.44 -19.79 -12.16
N ASP A 62 4.89 -20.05 -13.36
CA ASP A 62 4.58 -21.39 -13.81
C ASP A 62 5.84 -22.28 -13.77
N GLY A 63 5.70 -23.50 -13.25
CA GLY A 63 6.83 -24.39 -12.96
C GLY A 63 7.46 -24.18 -11.57
N GLY A 64 7.03 -23.18 -10.80
CA GLY A 64 7.43 -22.97 -9.41
C GLY A 64 8.57 -21.97 -9.21
N GLY A 65 8.70 -21.48 -7.98
CA GLY A 65 9.73 -20.52 -7.60
C GLY A 65 11.03 -21.18 -7.15
N TRP A 66 11.88 -20.41 -6.46
CA TRP A 66 13.19 -20.88 -5.96
C TRP A 66 13.14 -22.10 -5.03
N ARG A 67 11.99 -22.39 -4.42
CA ARG A 67 11.82 -23.62 -3.64
C ARG A 67 11.89 -24.87 -4.51
N ALA A 68 11.44 -24.80 -5.77
CA ALA A 68 11.53 -25.89 -6.73
C ALA A 68 12.87 -25.92 -7.47
N HIS A 69 13.44 -24.74 -7.78
CA HIS A 69 14.60 -24.60 -8.69
C HIS A 69 15.90 -24.10 -8.03
N GLY A 70 15.93 -24.01 -6.70
CA GLY A 70 17.04 -23.42 -5.96
C GLY A 70 17.07 -21.89 -6.00
N ARG A 71 17.88 -21.28 -5.12
CA ARG A 71 17.96 -19.80 -4.96
C ARG A 71 18.50 -19.07 -6.19
N GLU A 72 19.22 -19.77 -7.07
CA GLU A 72 19.74 -19.19 -8.31
C GLU A 72 18.60 -18.76 -9.25
N ALA A 73 17.50 -19.51 -9.29
CA ALA A 73 16.33 -19.18 -10.09
C ALA A 73 15.78 -17.79 -9.74
N SER A 74 15.68 -17.44 -8.44
CA SER A 74 15.27 -16.09 -8.00
C SER A 74 16.17 -14.99 -8.55
N ARG A 75 17.49 -15.20 -8.57
CA ARG A 75 18.45 -14.21 -9.11
C ARG A 75 18.28 -14.07 -10.61
N THR A 76 18.03 -15.17 -11.32
CA THR A 76 17.76 -15.17 -12.76
C THR A 76 16.49 -14.40 -13.09
N TYR A 77 15.41 -14.60 -12.33
CA TYR A 77 14.17 -13.83 -12.50
C TYR A 77 14.34 -12.33 -12.21
N GLN A 78 15.05 -11.99 -11.12
CA GLN A 78 15.36 -10.59 -10.80
C GLN A 78 16.22 -9.92 -11.89
N ARG A 79 17.21 -10.63 -12.43
CA ARG A 79 18.08 -10.12 -13.50
C ARG A 79 17.37 -9.96 -14.84
N LYS A 80 16.45 -10.86 -15.17
CA LYS A 80 15.70 -10.81 -16.44
C LYS A 80 14.69 -9.65 -16.50
N LYS A 81 14.50 -8.86 -15.43
CA LYS A 81 13.42 -7.87 -15.30
C LYS A 81 12.07 -8.44 -15.75
N ALA A 82 11.86 -9.74 -15.57
CA ALA A 82 10.58 -10.35 -15.86
C ALA A 82 9.56 -9.64 -14.95
N LEU A 83 8.52 -9.04 -15.55
CA LEU A 83 7.42 -8.46 -14.80
C LEU A 83 6.64 -9.61 -14.17
N ILE A 84 7.16 -10.11 -13.04
CA ILE A 84 6.44 -11.02 -12.17
C ILE A 84 5.32 -10.17 -11.60
N GLY A 85 4.10 -10.40 -12.09
CA GLY A 85 2.91 -9.73 -11.62
C GLY A 85 2.66 -10.00 -10.14
N TYR A 86 1.51 -9.53 -9.66
CA TYR A 86 1.12 -9.75 -8.27
C TYR A 86 -0.14 -10.58 -8.21
N ASP A 87 -0.21 -11.42 -7.20
CA ASP A 87 -1.43 -12.09 -6.79
C ASP A 87 -1.87 -11.54 -5.43
N TYR A 88 -3.17 -11.64 -5.16
CA TYR A 88 -3.79 -11.06 -3.97
C TYR A 88 -4.45 -12.18 -3.16
N GLY A 89 -4.14 -12.22 -1.87
CA GLY A 89 -4.78 -13.11 -0.90
C GLY A 89 -5.69 -12.29 0.02
N LEU A 90 -6.90 -12.80 0.25
CA LEU A 90 -7.86 -12.29 1.21
C LEU A 90 -7.95 -13.27 2.38
N ILE A 91 -7.84 -12.76 3.61
CA ILE A 91 -8.12 -13.52 4.83
C ILE A 91 -9.22 -12.77 5.57
N ALA A 92 -10.27 -13.49 5.95
CA ALA A 92 -11.37 -12.95 6.77
C ALA A 92 -11.50 -13.78 8.04
N ILE A 93 -11.61 -13.11 9.19
CA ILE A 93 -11.81 -13.73 10.50
C ILE A 93 -12.98 -13.02 11.19
N GLU A 94 -13.96 -13.78 11.64
CA GLU A 94 -15.08 -13.30 12.45
C GLU A 94 -14.64 -13.22 13.92
N GLY A 95 -14.93 -12.10 14.57
CA GLY A 95 -14.65 -11.81 15.98
C GLY A 95 -15.91 -11.52 16.79
#